data_AF-A0A554L3K0-F1
#
_entry.id   AF-A0A554L3K0-F1
#
_cell.length_a   1.000
_cell.length_b   1.000
_cell.length_c   1.000
_cell.angle_alpha   90.00
_cell.angle_beta   90.00
_cell.angle_gamma   90.00
#
_symmetry.space_group_name_H-M   'P 1'
#
loop_
_entity.id
_entity.type
_entity.pdbx_description
1 polymer ?
#
loop_
_entity_poly.entity_id
_entity_poly.type
_entity_poly.pdbx_seq_one_letter_code
_entity_poly.pdbx_strand_id
1 'polypeptide(L)'
;MANITKLTQALVAGYDKVYSTSDDKTISVNPLVAELASWYEKFRTAMDYRADEVLLRSAIERILKRRLLLSSSGEVIAAPLIRELVWARYFPDSSVPESKVVRVAQTIDLFLLLEKKINQKHRINTGLVNEWIIDLLSSEIEDILKPGNEADLMSNFIYQLFRGKVTISDDSEETRDIQVYIAVRRAYANDDLALLRYRLFKQYFGKLTVHNLEKVSEDFAGAKRKLEEQLKFPARDKIYTYIKNQTIPFSILDDVFRKHQGNVSILVGDEDQLNLEILNACASRYKTIRAKVNRAIVRSVIFIFFTKAAFALFIEGTFERLIYGQVIISSLLINTLSPVILMIIVGVLIKTPGRDNSFRIQKKINTILFDDPPILDKDLILRRRPSKIDPLLWGMFMLLWLATFALSFGGIVFILSKLRVNPLSQGVFIFFLAIVSFVSYRINRTAHMYILKDRRENLGSLIFDFFFMPFIQVGRKLTQAVSQINIVLFIFDFIIETPFKGIVAFFEQWLLFLRTQREKLD
;
A
#
# COMPACT_ATOMS: atom_id res chain seq x y z
N MET A 1 -38.86 -8.24 2.52
CA MET A 1 -37.45 -8.51 2.15
C MET A 1 -37.04 -7.41 1.19
N ALA A 2 -36.02 -6.62 1.54
CA ALA A 2 -35.53 -5.59 0.64
C ALA A 2 -35.09 -6.23 -0.69
N ASN A 3 -35.51 -5.65 -1.82
CA ASN A 3 -35.12 -6.11 -3.15
C ASN A 3 -33.64 -5.76 -3.40
N ILE A 4 -32.73 -6.63 -2.94
CA ILE A 4 -31.30 -6.51 -3.23
C ILE A 4 -30.93 -7.26 -4.51
N THR A 5 -29.97 -6.72 -5.27
CA THR A 5 -29.53 -7.31 -6.55
C THR A 5 -28.95 -8.72 -6.36
N LYS A 6 -28.94 -9.54 -7.41
CA LYS A 6 -28.32 -10.89 -7.38
C LYS A 6 -26.83 -10.85 -7.01
N LEU A 7 -26.11 -9.80 -7.43
CA LEU A 7 -24.71 -9.61 -7.06
C LEU A 7 -24.57 -9.27 -5.57
N THR A 8 -25.46 -8.44 -5.04
CA THR A 8 -25.51 -8.10 -3.61
C THR A 8 -25.83 -9.33 -2.77
N GLN A 9 -26.77 -10.18 -3.19
CA GLN A 9 -27.10 -11.45 -2.50
C GLN A 9 -25.88 -12.36 -2.39
N ALA A 10 -25.10 -12.50 -3.47
CA ALA A 10 -23.89 -13.30 -3.48
C ALA A 10 -22.79 -12.73 -2.56
N LEU A 11 -22.67 -11.40 -2.50
CA LEU A 11 -21.76 -10.72 -1.57
C LEU A 11 -22.15 -11.00 -0.12
N VAL A 12 -23.41 -10.74 0.25
CA VAL A 12 -23.95 -10.95 1.60
C VAL A 12 -23.79 -12.40 2.05
N ALA A 13 -24.14 -13.37 1.21
CA ALA A 13 -23.97 -14.78 1.49
C ALA A 13 -22.49 -15.18 1.69
N GLY A 14 -21.56 -14.44 1.08
CA GLY A 14 -20.13 -14.62 1.29
C GLY A 14 -19.66 -14.19 2.69
N TYR A 15 -20.19 -13.08 3.21
CA TYR A 15 -19.87 -12.58 4.56
C TYR A 15 -20.62 -13.31 5.68
N ASP A 16 -21.75 -13.96 5.37
CA ASP A 16 -22.48 -14.77 6.35
C ASP A 16 -21.83 -16.15 6.58
N LYS A 17 -20.87 -16.55 5.75
CA LYS A 17 -20.09 -17.78 6.00
C LYS A 17 -19.16 -17.58 7.19
N VAL A 18 -19.49 -18.24 8.30
CA VAL A 18 -18.58 -18.41 9.44
C VAL A 18 -17.65 -19.58 9.15
N TYR A 19 -16.34 -19.31 9.06
CA TYR A 19 -15.34 -20.37 8.94
C TYR A 19 -15.20 -21.07 10.29
N SER A 20 -15.45 -22.38 10.33
CA SER A 20 -15.27 -23.21 11.52
C SER A 20 -13.78 -23.32 11.87
N THR A 21 -13.44 -23.13 13.14
CA THR A 21 -12.15 -23.53 13.72
C THR A 21 -12.04 -25.06 13.72
N SER A 22 -10.96 -25.62 13.19
CA SER A 22 -10.72 -27.06 13.23
C SER A 22 -10.23 -27.50 14.61
N ASP A 23 -10.69 -28.66 15.10
CA ASP A 23 -10.24 -29.31 16.36
C ASP A 23 -8.82 -29.93 16.27
N ASP A 24 -7.97 -29.41 15.38
CA ASP A 24 -6.62 -29.92 15.13
C ASP A 24 -5.63 -29.40 16.19
N LYS A 25 -4.53 -30.12 16.43
CA LYS A 25 -3.43 -29.59 17.25
C LYS A 25 -2.85 -28.32 16.62
N THR A 26 -2.71 -27.28 17.44
CA THR A 26 -2.28 -25.95 17.01
C THR A 26 -0.87 -25.64 17.47
N ILE A 27 -0.14 -24.84 16.68
CA ILE A 27 1.18 -24.36 17.08
C ILE A 27 1.05 -23.35 18.21
N SER A 28 1.58 -23.69 19.38
CA SER A 28 1.78 -22.76 20.50
C SER A 28 3.22 -22.26 20.55
N VAL A 29 3.41 -21.01 20.95
CA VAL A 29 4.71 -20.37 21.16
C VAL A 29 4.82 -19.80 22.57
N ASN A 30 6.04 -19.64 23.06
CA ASN A 30 6.23 -19.06 24.39
C ASN A 30 5.86 -17.55 24.40
N PRO A 31 4.98 -17.08 25.31
CA PRO A 31 4.52 -15.68 25.34
C PRO A 31 5.65 -14.64 25.48
N LEU A 32 6.69 -14.95 26.26
CA LEU A 32 7.83 -14.04 26.47
C LEU A 32 8.67 -13.88 25.19
N VAL A 33 8.84 -14.97 24.45
CA VAL A 33 9.58 -14.99 23.18
C VAL A 33 8.78 -14.26 22.10
N ALA A 34 7.46 -14.47 22.07
CA ALA A 34 6.55 -13.77 21.17
C ALA A 34 6.51 -12.24 21.43
N GLU A 35 6.67 -11.80 22.68
CA GLU A 35 6.75 -10.37 22.99
C GLU A 35 8.00 -9.72 22.38
N LEU A 36 9.18 -10.31 22.58
CA LEU A 36 10.45 -9.84 22.00
C LEU A 36 10.43 -9.84 20.47
N ALA A 37 9.94 -10.92 19.86
CA ALA A 37 9.82 -11.03 18.41
C ALA A 37 8.84 -10.00 17.83
N SER A 38 7.71 -9.75 18.51
CA SER A 38 6.72 -8.76 18.07
C SER A 38 7.26 -7.32 18.14
N TRP A 39 8.16 -7.02 19.09
CA TRP A 39 8.80 -5.71 19.18
C TRP A 39 9.72 -5.48 17.98
N TYR A 40 10.52 -6.49 17.64
CA TYR A 40 11.37 -6.43 16.45
C TYR A 40 10.56 -6.28 15.16
N GLU A 41 9.47 -7.04 15.01
CA GLU A 41 8.61 -6.92 13.82
C GLU A 41 8.00 -5.52 13.71
N LYS A 42 7.49 -4.95 14.81
CA LYS A 42 6.97 -3.56 14.81
C LYS A 42 8.03 -2.54 14.41
N PHE A 43 9.26 -2.70 14.91
CA PHE A 43 10.39 -1.85 14.52
C PHE A 43 10.68 -1.96 13.01
N ARG A 44 10.71 -3.19 12.49
CA ARG A 44 10.97 -3.46 11.07
C ARG A 44 9.85 -2.94 10.16
N THR A 45 8.58 -3.16 10.51
CA THR A 45 7.43 -2.64 9.77
C THR A 45 7.41 -1.12 9.74
N ALA A 46 7.85 -0.45 10.82
CA ALA A 46 7.95 1.01 10.85
C ALA A 46 9.00 1.57 9.86
N MET A 47 9.99 0.76 9.46
CA MET A 47 10.97 1.12 8.43
C MET A 47 10.50 0.77 7.01
N ASP A 48 9.54 -0.16 6.88
CA ASP A 48 8.96 -0.53 5.58
C ASP A 48 7.85 0.46 5.17
N TYR A 49 7.76 0.75 3.87
CA TYR A 49 6.74 1.66 3.34
C TYR A 49 5.56 0.92 2.68
N ARG A 50 5.51 -0.42 2.76
CA ARG A 50 4.43 -1.25 2.21
C ARG A 50 3.11 -1.06 2.97
N ALA A 51 1.99 -1.38 2.30
CA ALA A 51 0.66 -1.31 2.88
C ALA A 51 0.42 -2.46 3.86
N ASP A 52 -0.46 -2.25 4.85
CA ASP A 52 -0.72 -3.21 5.93
C ASP A 52 -1.23 -4.56 5.39
N GLU A 53 -1.99 -4.52 4.28
CA GLU A 53 -2.55 -5.68 3.60
C GLU A 53 -1.50 -6.60 2.96
N VAL A 54 -0.27 -6.12 2.79
CA VAL A 54 0.84 -6.82 2.15
C VAL A 54 1.87 -7.33 3.18
N LEU A 55 1.75 -6.93 4.45
CA LEU A 55 2.77 -7.21 5.47
C LEU A 55 2.99 -8.71 5.68
N LEU A 56 1.91 -9.49 5.79
CA LEU A 56 2.00 -10.94 6.00
C LEU A 56 2.81 -11.62 4.89
N ARG A 57 2.43 -11.43 3.63
CA ARG A 57 3.16 -12.06 2.53
C ARG A 57 4.54 -11.48 2.31
N SER A 58 4.76 -10.19 2.57
CA SER A 58 6.12 -9.63 2.59
C SER A 58 6.98 -10.29 3.68
N ALA A 59 6.43 -10.58 4.85
CA ALA A 59 7.14 -11.31 5.90
C ALA A 59 7.44 -12.75 5.47
N ILE A 60 6.46 -13.46 4.87
CA ILE A 60 6.67 -14.79 4.28
C ILE A 60 7.78 -14.76 3.23
N GLU A 61 7.75 -13.81 2.31
CA GLU A 61 8.76 -13.61 1.25
C GLU A 61 10.17 -13.46 1.84
N ARG A 62 10.36 -12.62 2.87
CA ARG A 62 11.65 -12.44 3.57
C ARG A 62 12.12 -13.73 4.24
N ILE A 63 11.22 -14.40 4.97
CA ILE A 63 11.53 -15.64 5.68
C ILE A 63 11.94 -16.74 4.69
N LEU A 64 11.23 -16.87 3.57
CA LEU A 64 11.56 -17.80 2.49
C LEU A 64 12.94 -17.48 1.89
N LYS A 65 13.18 -16.23 1.48
CA LYS A 65 14.46 -15.80 0.90
C LYS A 65 15.63 -16.14 1.82
N ARG A 66 15.48 -15.93 3.12
CA ARG A 66 16.52 -16.27 4.11
C ARG A 66 16.69 -17.78 4.24
N ARG A 67 15.61 -18.53 4.41
CA ARG A 67 15.67 -19.97 4.71
C ARG A 67 16.10 -20.81 3.52
N LEU A 68 15.71 -20.41 2.30
CA LEU A 68 16.08 -21.08 1.06
C LEU A 68 17.57 -20.98 0.71
N LEU A 69 18.31 -20.04 1.32
CA LEU A 69 19.78 -20.00 1.24
C LEU A 69 20.44 -21.12 2.02
N LEU A 70 19.79 -21.63 3.07
CA LEU A 70 20.35 -22.60 4.02
C LEU A 70 19.87 -24.03 3.74
N SER A 71 18.64 -24.20 3.24
CA SER A 71 18.05 -25.49 2.92
C SER A 71 17.09 -25.36 1.74
N SER A 72 16.99 -26.41 0.93
CA SER A 72 16.05 -26.51 -0.19
C SER A 72 14.93 -27.53 0.07
N SER A 73 14.67 -27.88 1.33
CA SER A 73 13.62 -28.82 1.73
C SER A 73 12.45 -28.10 2.41
N GLY A 74 11.24 -28.29 1.89
CA GLY A 74 10.01 -27.74 2.44
C GLY A 74 9.75 -28.18 3.89
N GLU A 75 10.05 -29.43 4.24
CA GLU A 75 9.89 -29.97 5.59
C GLU A 75 10.73 -29.19 6.63
N VAL A 76 11.97 -28.85 6.26
CA VAL A 76 12.89 -28.08 7.13
C VAL A 76 12.45 -26.62 7.26
N ILE A 77 11.78 -26.07 6.25
CA ILE A 77 11.45 -24.64 6.18
C ILE A 77 10.07 -24.33 6.77
N ALA A 78 9.07 -25.19 6.55
CA ALA A 78 7.67 -24.87 6.82
C ALA A 78 7.37 -24.62 8.29
N ALA A 79 7.76 -25.54 9.19
CA ALA A 79 7.47 -25.39 10.62
C ALA A 79 8.17 -24.15 11.21
N PRO A 80 9.47 -23.89 10.96
CA PRO A 80 10.11 -22.67 11.42
C PRO A 80 9.53 -21.39 10.79
N LEU A 81 9.11 -21.42 9.52
CA LEU A 81 8.48 -20.28 8.87
C LEU A 81 7.18 -19.90 9.59
N ILE A 82 6.30 -20.88 9.84
CA ILE A 82 5.02 -20.61 10.50
C ILE A 82 5.24 -20.16 11.94
N ARG A 83 6.17 -20.79 12.67
CA ARG A 83 6.53 -20.39 14.03
C ARG A 83 6.98 -18.93 14.12
N GLU A 84 7.80 -18.48 13.17
CA GLU A 84 8.21 -17.07 13.08
C GLU A 84 7.03 -16.12 12.84
N LEU A 85 6.04 -16.52 12.03
CA LEU A 85 4.85 -15.70 11.79
C LEU A 85 3.98 -15.58 13.06
N VAL A 86 3.86 -16.66 13.83
CA VAL A 86 3.16 -16.65 15.13
C VAL A 86 3.91 -15.78 16.14
N TRP A 87 5.25 -15.90 16.24
CA TRP A 87 6.07 -15.04 17.09
C TRP A 87 5.91 -13.55 16.74
N ALA A 88 5.86 -13.22 15.45
CA ALA A 88 5.66 -11.87 14.96
C ALA A 88 4.21 -11.36 15.13
N ARG A 89 3.30 -12.17 15.70
CA ARG A 89 1.87 -11.88 15.92
C ARG A 89 1.06 -11.64 14.64
N TYR A 90 1.49 -12.23 13.52
CA TYR A 90 0.66 -12.28 12.32
C TYR A 90 -0.55 -13.22 12.48
N PHE A 91 -0.40 -14.22 13.35
CA PHE A 91 -1.46 -15.13 13.79
C PHE A 91 -1.52 -15.14 15.31
N PRO A 92 -2.71 -15.25 15.93
CA PRO A 92 -2.83 -15.50 17.36
C PRO A 92 -2.08 -16.77 17.76
N ASP A 93 -1.64 -16.84 19.01
CA ASP A 93 -1.07 -18.07 19.55
C ASP A 93 -2.08 -19.22 19.46
N SER A 94 -1.59 -20.43 19.21
CA SER A 94 -2.43 -21.62 19.11
C SER A 94 -3.57 -21.50 18.09
N SER A 95 -3.36 -20.77 16.98
CA SER A 95 -4.39 -20.58 15.93
C SER A 95 -4.10 -21.29 14.60
N VAL A 96 -2.86 -21.72 14.37
CA VAL A 96 -2.46 -22.37 13.12
C VAL A 96 -2.37 -23.89 13.32
N PRO A 97 -3.23 -24.68 12.63
CA PRO A 97 -3.19 -26.14 12.68
C PRO A 97 -1.87 -26.73 12.14
N GLU A 98 -1.42 -27.84 12.72
CA GLU A 98 -0.27 -28.60 12.21
C GLU A 98 -0.49 -29.10 10.77
N SER A 99 -1.72 -29.41 10.39
CA SER A 99 -2.08 -29.78 9.00
C SER A 99 -1.74 -28.69 7.97
N LYS A 100 -1.78 -27.40 8.36
CA LYS A 100 -1.32 -26.30 7.49
C LYS A 100 0.19 -26.30 7.31
N VAL A 101 0.96 -26.76 8.30
CA VAL A 101 2.43 -26.88 8.20
C VAL A 101 2.82 -27.89 7.13
N VAL A 102 2.20 -29.07 7.16
CA VAL A 102 2.43 -30.11 6.15
C VAL A 102 2.10 -29.60 4.75
N ARG A 103 0.96 -28.90 4.62
CA ARG A 103 0.56 -28.32 3.34
C ARG A 103 1.52 -27.24 2.84
N VAL A 104 2.06 -26.41 3.74
CA VAL A 104 3.08 -25.41 3.39
C VAL A 104 4.38 -26.08 2.96
N ALA A 105 4.83 -27.14 3.63
CA ALA A 105 6.02 -27.91 3.24
C ALA A 105 5.89 -28.46 1.81
N GLN A 106 4.78 -29.15 1.53
CA GLN A 106 4.48 -29.71 0.20
C GLN A 106 4.43 -28.62 -0.88
N THR A 107 3.92 -27.43 -0.53
CA THR A 107 3.86 -26.30 -1.46
C THR A 107 5.25 -25.78 -1.77
N ILE A 108 6.12 -25.63 -0.76
CA ILE A 108 7.52 -25.21 -0.95
C ILE A 108 8.23 -26.18 -1.91
N ASP A 109 8.15 -27.49 -1.65
CA ASP A 109 8.81 -28.50 -2.49
C ASP A 109 8.29 -28.47 -3.94
N LEU A 110 6.98 -28.29 -4.13
CA LEU A 110 6.37 -28.19 -5.46
C LEU A 110 6.87 -26.98 -6.25
N PHE A 111 7.02 -25.82 -5.60
CA PHE A 111 7.53 -24.61 -6.23
C PHE A 111 9.04 -24.69 -6.53
N LEU A 112 9.83 -25.32 -5.67
CA LEU A 112 11.26 -25.58 -5.94
C LEU A 112 11.44 -26.55 -7.10
N LEU A 113 10.58 -27.55 -7.22
CA LEU A 113 10.57 -28.44 -8.38
C LEU A 113 10.18 -27.70 -9.67
N LEU A 114 9.20 -26.80 -9.60
CA LEU A 114 8.83 -25.92 -10.72
C LEU A 114 10.00 -25.04 -11.15
N GLU A 115 10.69 -24.40 -10.20
CA GLU A 115 11.89 -23.59 -10.45
C GLU A 115 12.96 -24.39 -11.22
N LYS A 116 13.26 -25.60 -10.73
CA LYS A 116 14.23 -26.50 -11.37
C LYS A 116 13.83 -26.83 -12.80
N LYS A 117 12.56 -27.18 -13.05
CA LYS A 117 12.07 -27.51 -14.40
C LYS A 117 12.12 -26.30 -15.34
N ILE A 118 11.75 -25.11 -14.86
CA ILE A 118 11.82 -23.88 -15.67
C ILE A 118 13.27 -23.59 -16.07
N ASN A 119 14.21 -23.66 -15.13
CA ASN A 119 15.62 -23.42 -15.38
C ASN A 119 16.25 -24.45 -16.34
N GLN A 120 15.72 -25.68 -16.38
CA GLN A 120 16.16 -26.71 -17.32
C GLN A 120 15.59 -26.51 -18.73
N LYS A 121 14.31 -26.12 -18.83
CA LYS A 121 13.59 -26.01 -20.11
C LYS A 121 13.79 -24.69 -20.83
N HIS A 122 14.03 -23.60 -20.08
CA HIS A 122 14.03 -22.24 -20.63
C HIS A 122 15.35 -21.52 -20.38
N ARG A 123 15.79 -20.71 -21.36
CA ARG A 123 16.96 -19.83 -21.24
C ARG A 123 16.58 -18.48 -20.60
N ILE A 124 15.97 -18.52 -19.42
CA ILE A 124 15.65 -17.32 -18.63
C ILE A 124 16.75 -17.12 -17.59
N ASN A 125 17.09 -15.87 -17.28
CA ASN A 125 18.00 -15.57 -16.18
C ASN A 125 17.50 -16.22 -14.87
N THR A 126 18.34 -17.02 -14.22
CA THR A 126 17.99 -17.78 -13.01
C THR A 126 17.52 -16.89 -11.88
N GLY A 127 18.09 -15.70 -11.71
CA GLY A 127 17.64 -14.70 -10.73
C GLY A 127 16.22 -14.21 -10.99
N LEU A 128 15.84 -14.01 -12.26
CA LEU A 128 14.45 -13.64 -12.61
C LEU A 128 13.47 -14.79 -12.40
N VAL A 129 13.89 -16.03 -12.63
CA VAL A 129 13.05 -17.21 -12.32
C VAL A 129 12.85 -17.30 -10.82
N ASN A 130 13.93 -17.17 -10.03
CA ASN A 130 13.86 -17.19 -8.58
C ASN A 130 12.94 -16.08 -8.02
N GLU A 131 13.05 -14.85 -8.53
CA GLU A 131 12.15 -13.75 -8.16
C GLU A 131 10.67 -14.12 -8.35
N TRP A 132 10.33 -14.67 -9.53
CA TRP A 132 8.97 -15.11 -9.82
C TRP A 132 8.52 -16.25 -8.91
N ILE A 133 9.38 -17.25 -8.67
CA ILE A 133 9.04 -18.39 -7.83
C ILE A 133 8.76 -17.92 -6.39
N ILE A 134 9.58 -17.02 -5.86
CA ILE A 134 9.39 -16.46 -4.51
C ILE A 134 8.11 -15.62 -4.43
N ASP A 135 7.81 -14.80 -5.44
CA ASP A 135 6.57 -14.01 -5.50
C ASP A 135 5.33 -14.92 -5.47
N LEU A 136 5.33 -15.98 -6.28
CA LEU A 136 4.22 -16.93 -6.37
C LEU A 136 4.10 -17.78 -5.10
N LEU A 137 5.22 -18.30 -4.59
CA LEU A 137 5.25 -19.17 -3.41
C LEU A 137 4.84 -18.42 -2.14
N SER A 138 5.35 -17.21 -1.93
CA SER A 138 4.98 -16.41 -0.76
C SER A 138 3.48 -16.08 -0.75
N SER A 139 2.90 -15.80 -1.92
CA SER A 139 1.46 -15.54 -2.09
C SER A 139 0.60 -16.80 -1.93
N GLU A 140 1.03 -17.97 -2.44
CA GLU A 140 0.31 -19.24 -2.21
C GLU A 140 0.33 -19.63 -0.73
N ILE A 141 1.45 -19.43 -0.02
CA ILE A 141 1.53 -19.68 1.43
C ILE A 141 0.58 -18.75 2.20
N GLU A 142 0.50 -17.47 1.85
CA GLU A 142 -0.47 -16.55 2.44
C GLU A 142 -1.91 -17.06 2.24
N ASP A 143 -2.27 -17.44 1.01
CA ASP A 143 -3.59 -18.01 0.68
C ASP A 143 -3.90 -19.30 1.47
N ILE A 144 -2.89 -20.14 1.73
CA ILE A 144 -3.03 -21.36 2.56
C ILE A 144 -3.27 -21.01 4.04
N LEU A 145 -2.51 -20.05 4.57
CA LEU A 145 -2.55 -19.71 5.98
C LEU A 145 -3.81 -18.90 6.32
N LYS A 146 -4.25 -18.02 5.42
CA LYS A 146 -5.42 -17.15 5.58
C LYS A 146 -6.42 -17.35 4.42
N PRO A 147 -7.12 -18.51 4.37
CA PRO A 147 -8.09 -18.78 3.32
C PRO A 147 -9.34 -17.91 3.49
N GLY A 148 -9.99 -17.55 2.38
CA GLY A 148 -11.29 -16.87 2.42
C GLY A 148 -11.22 -15.39 2.74
N ASN A 149 -10.28 -14.66 2.14
CA ASN A 149 -10.16 -13.23 2.37
C ASN A 149 -11.43 -12.50 1.90
N GLU A 150 -12.15 -11.85 2.81
CA GLU A 150 -13.34 -11.06 2.49
C GLU A 150 -13.00 -9.91 1.51
N ALA A 151 -11.73 -9.52 1.44
CA ALA A 151 -11.23 -8.59 0.43
C ALA A 151 -11.29 -9.18 -0.99
N ASP A 152 -11.18 -10.51 -1.15
CA ASP A 152 -11.35 -11.17 -2.45
C ASP A 152 -12.82 -11.19 -2.87
N LEU A 153 -13.75 -11.41 -1.93
CA LEU A 153 -15.19 -11.31 -2.18
C LEU A 153 -15.57 -9.90 -2.63
N MET A 154 -15.14 -8.88 -1.88
CA MET A 154 -15.41 -7.49 -2.21
C MET A 154 -14.71 -7.08 -3.53
N SER A 155 -13.48 -7.54 -3.78
CA SER A 155 -12.80 -7.28 -5.06
C SER A 155 -13.57 -7.87 -6.24
N ASN A 156 -14.08 -9.10 -6.10
CA ASN A 156 -14.88 -9.73 -7.16
C ASN A 156 -16.20 -8.98 -7.38
N PHE A 157 -16.85 -8.52 -6.31
CA PHE A 157 -18.05 -7.70 -6.40
C PHE A 157 -17.79 -6.39 -7.14
N ILE A 158 -16.75 -5.63 -6.76
CA ILE A 158 -16.34 -4.40 -7.44
C ILE A 158 -16.02 -4.69 -8.92
N TYR A 159 -15.30 -5.76 -9.21
CA TYR A 159 -14.97 -6.15 -10.58
C TYR A 159 -16.21 -6.36 -11.44
N GLN A 160 -17.22 -7.08 -10.94
CA GLN A 160 -18.47 -7.30 -11.69
C GLN A 160 -19.25 -6.02 -11.95
N LEU A 161 -19.22 -5.07 -11.01
CA LEU A 161 -19.88 -3.77 -11.17
C LEU A 161 -19.19 -2.87 -12.21
N PHE A 162 -17.86 -2.90 -12.30
CA PHE A 162 -17.10 -1.97 -13.13
C PHE A 162 -16.58 -2.54 -14.45
N ARG A 163 -16.57 -3.87 -14.67
CA ARG A 163 -16.12 -4.46 -15.95
C ARG A 163 -16.83 -3.89 -17.16
N GLY A 164 -18.14 -3.65 -17.06
CA GLY A 164 -18.96 -3.05 -18.13
C GLY A 164 -18.89 -1.53 -18.21
N LYS A 165 -18.19 -0.87 -17.28
CA LYS A 165 -18.05 0.60 -17.21
C LYS A 165 -16.76 1.11 -17.83
N VAL A 166 -15.89 0.22 -18.28
CA VAL A 166 -14.62 0.57 -18.92
C VAL A 166 -14.65 0.04 -20.35
N THR A 167 -14.34 0.90 -21.31
CA THR A 167 -14.25 0.52 -22.74
C THR A 167 -12.88 0.90 -23.27
N ILE A 168 -12.17 -0.08 -23.84
CA ILE A 168 -10.90 0.12 -24.55
C ILE A 168 -11.19 -0.02 -26.05
N SER A 169 -11.28 1.10 -26.76
CA SER A 169 -11.81 1.12 -28.14
C SER A 169 -10.95 0.38 -29.17
N ASP A 170 -9.68 0.17 -28.88
CA ASP A 170 -8.64 -0.38 -29.77
C ASP A 170 -7.99 -1.67 -29.23
N ASP A 171 -8.67 -2.37 -28.32
CA ASP A 171 -8.21 -3.66 -27.75
C ASP A 171 -9.39 -4.61 -27.48
N SER A 172 -9.09 -5.86 -27.12
CA SER A 172 -10.12 -6.87 -26.87
C SER A 172 -10.86 -6.67 -25.55
N GLU A 173 -12.07 -7.24 -25.48
CA GLU A 173 -12.83 -7.34 -24.23
C GLU A 173 -12.09 -8.10 -23.14
N GLU A 174 -11.31 -9.13 -23.51
CA GLU A 174 -10.46 -9.88 -22.58
C GLU A 174 -9.39 -8.97 -21.95
N THR A 175 -8.72 -8.13 -22.76
CA THR A 175 -7.75 -7.16 -22.25
C THR A 175 -8.44 -6.17 -21.31
N ARG A 176 -9.61 -5.64 -21.68
CA ARG A 176 -10.42 -4.79 -20.79
C ARG A 176 -10.65 -5.49 -19.45
N ASP A 177 -11.14 -6.73 -19.47
CA ASP A 177 -11.50 -7.48 -18.27
C ASP A 177 -10.28 -7.73 -17.37
N ILE A 178 -9.13 -8.10 -17.93
CA ILE A 178 -7.88 -8.25 -17.18
C ILE A 178 -7.44 -6.91 -16.57
N GLN A 179 -7.53 -5.81 -17.33
CA GLN A 179 -7.12 -4.48 -16.85
C GLN A 179 -8.04 -3.95 -15.75
N VAL A 180 -9.36 -4.17 -15.84
CA VAL A 180 -10.28 -3.83 -14.75
C VAL A 180 -9.98 -4.70 -13.52
N TYR A 181 -9.77 -6.00 -13.70
CA TYR A 181 -9.39 -6.89 -12.60
C TYR A 181 -8.12 -6.40 -11.87
N ILE A 182 -7.03 -6.14 -12.60
CA ILE A 182 -5.78 -5.61 -12.04
C ILE A 182 -6.03 -4.27 -11.33
N ALA A 183 -6.81 -3.38 -11.93
CA ALA A 183 -7.12 -2.08 -11.34
C ALA A 183 -7.89 -2.21 -10.03
N VAL A 184 -8.88 -3.10 -9.93
CA VAL A 184 -9.64 -3.36 -8.70
C VAL A 184 -8.75 -3.94 -7.61
N ARG A 185 -7.94 -4.96 -7.93
CA ARG A 185 -6.99 -5.57 -6.99
C ARG A 185 -6.01 -4.53 -6.41
N ARG A 186 -5.46 -3.67 -7.26
CA ARG A 186 -4.57 -2.58 -6.83
C ARG A 186 -5.29 -1.49 -6.03
N ALA A 187 -6.52 -1.13 -6.44
CA ALA A 187 -7.20 0.04 -5.91
C ALA A 187 -7.89 -0.23 -4.57
N TYR A 188 -8.49 -1.40 -4.41
CA TYR A 188 -9.24 -1.77 -3.21
C TYR A 188 -8.41 -2.66 -2.27
N ALA A 189 -7.88 -3.78 -2.76
CA ALA A 189 -7.13 -4.74 -1.94
C ALA A 189 -5.66 -4.35 -1.69
N ASN A 190 -5.18 -3.29 -2.33
CA ASN A 190 -3.78 -2.84 -2.27
C ASN A 190 -2.76 -3.94 -2.67
N ASP A 191 -3.16 -4.87 -3.55
CA ASP A 191 -2.27 -5.91 -4.07
C ASP A 191 -1.04 -5.27 -4.72
N ASP A 192 0.15 -5.73 -4.32
CA ASP A 192 1.39 -5.34 -4.98
C ASP A 192 1.72 -6.28 -6.16
N LEU A 193 2.92 -6.13 -6.72
CA LEU A 193 3.33 -6.89 -7.89
C LEU A 193 3.30 -8.41 -7.68
N ALA A 194 3.72 -8.92 -6.52
CA ALA A 194 3.80 -10.36 -6.26
C ALA A 194 2.40 -10.97 -6.19
N LEU A 195 1.47 -10.32 -5.48
CA LEU A 195 0.08 -10.75 -5.41
C LEU A 195 -0.60 -10.70 -6.79
N LEU A 196 -0.35 -9.65 -7.57
CA LEU A 196 -0.89 -9.57 -8.94
C LEU A 196 -0.32 -10.67 -9.84
N ARG A 197 0.99 -10.94 -9.78
CA ARG A 197 1.61 -12.06 -10.50
C ARG A 197 0.96 -13.38 -10.11
N TYR A 198 0.80 -13.62 -8.80
CA TYR A 198 0.14 -14.81 -8.28
C TYR A 198 -1.29 -14.99 -8.75
N ARG A 199 -2.12 -13.95 -8.65
CA ARG A 199 -3.53 -14.01 -9.05
C ARG A 199 -3.70 -14.22 -10.54
N LEU A 200 -2.93 -13.51 -11.35
CA LEU A 200 -2.96 -13.69 -12.81
C LEU A 200 -2.40 -15.06 -13.21
N PHE A 201 -1.37 -15.56 -12.52
CA PHE A 201 -0.84 -16.90 -12.72
C PHE A 201 -1.90 -17.97 -12.42
N LYS A 202 -2.58 -17.86 -11.28
CA LYS A 202 -3.67 -18.76 -10.87
C LYS A 202 -4.86 -18.71 -11.83
N GLN A 203 -5.15 -17.54 -12.42
CA GLN A 203 -6.18 -17.41 -13.45
C GLN A 203 -5.75 -18.05 -14.78
N TYR A 204 -4.48 -17.98 -15.15
CA TYR A 204 -3.95 -18.55 -16.40
C TYR A 204 -3.76 -20.06 -16.34
N PHE A 205 -3.17 -20.58 -15.26
CA PHE A 205 -2.79 -21.99 -15.11
C PHE A 205 -3.70 -22.80 -14.17
N GLY A 206 -4.56 -22.14 -13.41
CA GLY A 206 -5.20 -22.74 -12.24
C GLY A 206 -4.23 -22.85 -11.06
N LYS A 207 -4.67 -23.55 -10.01
CA LYS A 207 -3.81 -23.86 -8.86
C LYS A 207 -2.67 -24.80 -9.30
N LEU A 208 -1.44 -24.52 -8.87
CA LEU A 208 -0.31 -25.40 -9.13
C LEU A 208 -0.50 -26.72 -8.37
N THR A 209 -0.33 -27.84 -9.07
CA THR A 209 -0.43 -29.21 -8.56
C THR A 209 0.65 -30.06 -9.21
N VAL A 210 0.90 -31.25 -8.67
CA VAL A 210 1.83 -32.21 -9.28
C VAL A 210 1.39 -32.57 -10.71
N HIS A 211 0.08 -32.62 -10.97
CA HIS A 211 -0.47 -33.02 -12.26
C HIS A 211 -0.27 -31.99 -13.38
N ASN A 212 -0.40 -30.69 -13.09
CA ASN A 212 -0.22 -29.63 -14.10
C ASN A 212 1.21 -29.09 -14.13
N LEU A 213 2.10 -29.54 -13.24
CA LEU A 213 3.48 -29.07 -13.13
C LEU A 213 4.24 -29.11 -14.47
N GLU A 214 4.10 -30.19 -15.23
CA GLU A 214 4.81 -30.35 -16.50
C GLU A 214 4.39 -29.29 -17.51
N LYS A 215 3.07 -29.16 -17.71
CA LYS A 215 2.47 -28.15 -18.59
C LYS A 215 2.83 -26.73 -18.15
N VAL A 216 2.72 -26.43 -16.86
CA VAL A 216 3.09 -25.12 -16.31
C VAL A 216 4.56 -24.81 -16.59
N SER A 217 5.46 -25.78 -16.39
CA SER A 217 6.88 -25.59 -16.64
C SER A 217 7.19 -25.33 -18.12
N GLU A 218 6.45 -25.94 -19.05
CA GLU A 218 6.62 -25.75 -20.50
C GLU A 218 6.14 -24.39 -20.95
N ASP A 219 4.94 -24.00 -20.52
CA ASP A 219 4.28 -22.77 -20.95
C ASP A 219 4.76 -21.52 -20.18
N PHE A 220 5.58 -21.69 -19.14
CA PHE A 220 5.96 -20.63 -18.20
C PHE A 220 6.52 -19.39 -18.89
N ALA A 221 7.45 -19.54 -19.83
CA ALA A 221 8.08 -18.41 -20.52
C ALA A 221 7.06 -17.56 -21.31
N GLY A 222 6.15 -18.24 -22.01
CA GLY A 222 5.07 -17.61 -22.78
C GLY A 222 4.07 -16.90 -21.88
N ALA A 223 3.64 -17.56 -20.79
CA ALA A 223 2.74 -16.98 -19.80
C ALA A 223 3.38 -15.77 -19.10
N LYS A 224 4.63 -15.88 -18.63
CA LYS A 224 5.38 -14.77 -18.02
C LYS A 224 5.39 -13.54 -18.91
N ARG A 225 5.65 -13.70 -20.22
CA ARG A 225 5.61 -12.59 -21.18
C ARG A 225 4.22 -11.96 -21.27
N LYS A 226 3.17 -12.76 -21.44
CA LYS A 226 1.78 -12.26 -21.51
C LYS A 226 1.38 -11.52 -20.23
N LEU A 227 1.70 -12.06 -19.06
CA LEU A 227 1.40 -11.43 -17.77
C LEU A 227 2.14 -10.11 -17.60
N GLU A 228 3.42 -10.05 -17.96
CA GLU A 228 4.21 -8.81 -17.92
C GLU A 228 3.67 -7.74 -18.87
N GLU A 229 3.18 -8.11 -20.06
CA GLU A 229 2.52 -7.20 -21.00
C GLU A 229 1.25 -6.60 -20.40
N GLN A 230 0.44 -7.40 -19.70
CA GLN A 230 -0.76 -6.93 -19.01
C GLN A 230 -0.42 -6.03 -17.81
N LEU A 231 0.58 -6.41 -17.02
CA LEU A 231 1.05 -5.60 -15.88
C LEU A 231 1.63 -4.25 -16.33
N LYS A 232 2.23 -4.19 -17.52
CA LYS A 232 2.83 -2.98 -18.13
C LYS A 232 1.93 -2.31 -19.18
N PHE A 233 0.63 -2.59 -19.14
CA PHE A 233 -0.31 -2.03 -20.10
C PHE A 233 -0.31 -0.48 -20.09
N PRO A 234 -0.23 0.20 -21.26
CA PRO A 234 0.06 1.64 -21.27
C PRO A 234 -1.02 2.52 -20.64
N ALA A 235 -2.30 2.12 -20.70
CA ALA A 235 -3.40 2.86 -20.08
C ALA A 235 -3.77 2.36 -18.66
N ARG A 236 -2.96 1.48 -18.05
CA ARG A 236 -3.23 0.88 -16.73
C ARG A 236 -3.50 1.91 -15.63
N ASP A 237 -2.78 3.04 -15.66
CA ASP A 237 -2.86 4.05 -14.59
C ASP A 237 -4.15 4.90 -14.71
N LYS A 238 -4.69 5.06 -15.92
CA LYS A 238 -6.00 5.70 -16.14
C LYS A 238 -7.13 4.82 -15.59
N ILE A 239 -7.09 3.52 -15.89
CA ILE A 239 -8.07 2.54 -15.40
C ILE A 239 -7.97 2.43 -13.87
N TYR A 240 -6.75 2.30 -13.32
CA TYR A 240 -6.51 2.32 -11.89
C TYR A 240 -7.08 3.57 -11.22
N THR A 241 -6.84 4.76 -11.78
CA THR A 241 -7.35 6.02 -11.21
C THR A 241 -8.87 6.09 -11.23
N TYR A 242 -9.49 5.65 -12.33
CA TYR A 242 -10.94 5.56 -12.44
C TYR A 242 -11.54 4.67 -11.34
N ILE A 243 -11.03 3.45 -11.19
CA ILE A 243 -11.50 2.51 -10.17
C ILE A 243 -11.18 3.03 -8.75
N LYS A 244 -9.97 3.55 -8.50
CA LYS A 244 -9.56 4.06 -7.18
C LYS A 244 -10.45 5.17 -6.66
N ASN A 245 -10.94 6.04 -7.53
CA ASN A 245 -11.87 7.10 -7.13
C ASN A 245 -13.24 6.56 -6.68
N GLN A 246 -13.57 5.32 -7.03
CA GLN A 246 -14.82 4.66 -6.69
C GLN A 246 -14.72 3.73 -5.48
N THR A 247 -13.53 3.46 -4.93
CA THR A 247 -13.39 2.42 -3.88
C THR A 247 -13.92 2.86 -2.51
N ILE A 248 -14.12 4.16 -2.28
CA ILE A 248 -14.48 4.70 -0.95
C ILE A 248 -15.75 4.06 -0.37
N PRO A 249 -16.90 4.00 -1.09
CA PRO A 249 -18.10 3.34 -0.59
C PRO A 249 -17.88 1.87 -0.26
N PHE A 250 -17.11 1.14 -1.08
CA PHE A 250 -16.83 -0.28 -0.85
C PHE A 250 -15.94 -0.52 0.37
N SER A 251 -14.97 0.35 0.64
CA SER A 251 -14.17 0.26 1.87
C SER A 251 -15.01 0.48 3.14
N ILE A 252 -15.98 1.40 3.09
CA ILE A 252 -16.90 1.62 4.22
C ILE A 252 -17.88 0.44 4.35
N LEU A 253 -18.39 -0.08 3.24
CA LEU A 253 -19.26 -1.25 3.23
C LEU A 253 -18.56 -2.49 3.78
N ASP A 254 -17.31 -2.72 3.40
CA ASP A 254 -16.47 -3.81 3.93
C ASP A 254 -16.29 -3.70 5.45
N ASP A 255 -16.03 -2.50 5.98
CA ASP A 255 -15.94 -2.28 7.44
C ASP A 255 -17.25 -2.67 8.16
N VAL A 256 -18.39 -2.29 7.60
CA VAL A 256 -19.71 -2.62 8.15
C VAL A 256 -19.96 -4.12 8.09
N PHE A 257 -19.70 -4.76 6.95
CA PHE A 257 -19.96 -6.19 6.78
C PHE A 257 -19.04 -7.06 7.62
N ARG A 258 -17.75 -6.68 7.78
CA ARG A 258 -16.82 -7.36 8.69
C ARG A 258 -17.25 -7.25 10.15
N LYS A 259 -17.75 -6.08 10.57
CA LYS A 259 -18.25 -5.88 11.94
C LYS A 259 -19.46 -6.76 12.26
N HIS A 260 -20.28 -7.09 11.26
CA HIS A 260 -21.49 -7.90 11.37
C HIS A 260 -21.37 -9.28 10.70
N GLN A 261 -20.15 -9.82 10.58
CA GLN A 261 -19.90 -11.12 9.95
C GLN A 261 -20.80 -12.22 10.54
N GLY A 262 -21.42 -13.03 9.68
CA GLY A 262 -22.42 -14.04 10.06
C GLY A 262 -23.86 -13.53 10.18
N ASN A 263 -24.10 -12.21 10.25
CA ASN A 263 -25.42 -11.59 10.39
C ASN A 263 -25.65 -10.44 9.39
N VAL A 264 -24.92 -10.42 8.27
CA VAL A 264 -25.00 -9.37 7.26
C VAL A 264 -26.35 -9.39 6.55
N SER A 265 -26.92 -10.56 6.30
CA SER A 265 -28.27 -10.68 5.70
C SER A 265 -29.36 -9.99 6.53
N ILE A 266 -29.30 -10.10 7.86
CA ILE A 266 -30.22 -9.43 8.78
C ILE A 266 -30.03 -7.92 8.70
N LEU A 267 -28.78 -7.46 8.74
CA LEU A 267 -28.44 -6.04 8.67
C LEU A 267 -28.92 -5.41 7.36
N VAL A 268 -28.73 -6.07 6.22
CA VAL A 268 -29.18 -5.57 4.92
C VAL A 268 -30.71 -5.59 4.79
N GLY A 269 -31.39 -6.40 5.59
CA GLY A 269 -32.85 -6.43 5.68
C GLY A 269 -33.46 -5.24 6.43
N ASP A 270 -32.69 -4.57 7.29
CA ASP A 270 -33.08 -3.38 8.05
C ASP A 270 -32.33 -2.14 7.54
N GLU A 271 -32.97 -1.38 6.65
CA GLU A 271 -32.35 -0.24 5.98
C GLU A 271 -31.94 0.86 6.97
N ASP A 272 -32.72 1.10 8.03
CA ASP A 272 -32.42 2.12 9.04
C ASP A 272 -31.19 1.73 9.86
N GLN A 273 -31.11 0.46 10.27
CA GLN A 273 -29.95 -0.06 10.99
C GLN A 273 -28.70 -0.05 10.11
N LEU A 274 -28.80 -0.48 8.85
CA LEU A 274 -27.70 -0.43 7.87
C LEU A 274 -27.18 1.00 7.69
N ASN A 275 -28.10 1.94 7.50
CA ASN A 275 -27.80 3.36 7.32
C ASN A 275 -27.04 3.94 8.51
N LEU A 276 -27.49 3.62 9.73
CA LEU A 276 -26.83 4.05 10.97
C LEU A 276 -25.42 3.46 11.09
N GLU A 277 -25.24 2.18 10.77
CA GLU A 277 -23.93 1.52 10.81
C GLU A 277 -22.96 2.09 9.77
N ILE A 278 -23.42 2.43 8.57
CA ILE A 278 -22.61 3.12 7.54
C ILE A 278 -22.11 4.48 8.05
N LEU A 279 -22.99 5.28 8.66
CA LEU A 279 -22.62 6.59 9.20
C LEU A 279 -21.62 6.46 10.37
N ASN A 280 -21.80 5.45 11.23
CA ASN A 280 -20.86 5.15 12.31
C ASN A 280 -19.49 4.71 11.79
N ALA A 281 -19.44 3.85 10.77
CA ALA A 281 -18.20 3.46 10.11
C ALA A 281 -17.48 4.68 9.49
N CYS A 282 -18.21 5.57 8.82
CA CYS A 282 -17.67 6.84 8.33
C CYS A 282 -17.07 7.69 9.46
N ALA A 283 -17.80 7.88 10.56
CA ALA A 283 -17.34 8.67 11.70
C ALA A 283 -16.05 8.10 12.33
N SER A 284 -15.98 6.77 12.49
CA SER A 284 -14.80 6.07 12.99
C SER A 284 -13.58 6.27 12.09
N ARG A 285 -13.74 6.12 10.77
CA ARG A 285 -12.67 6.39 9.78
C ARG A 285 -12.22 7.84 9.83
N TYR A 286 -13.14 8.79 9.90
CA TYR A 286 -12.79 10.22 9.92
C TYR A 286 -12.03 10.61 11.20
N LYS A 287 -12.40 10.05 12.35
CA LYS A 287 -11.66 10.24 13.61
C LYS A 287 -10.22 9.75 13.46
N THR A 288 -10.03 8.56 12.89
CA THR A 288 -8.70 7.98 12.65
C THR A 288 -7.86 8.82 11.68
N ILE A 289 -8.46 9.27 10.57
CA ILE A 289 -7.79 10.13 9.58
C ILE A 289 -7.40 11.46 10.21
N ARG A 290 -8.31 12.11 10.94
CA ARG A 290 -8.04 13.38 11.63
C ARG A 290 -6.88 13.23 12.60
N ALA A 291 -6.86 12.16 13.40
CA ALA A 291 -5.75 11.91 14.31
C ALA A 291 -4.42 11.68 13.56
N LYS A 292 -4.44 10.95 12.44
CA LYS A 292 -3.26 10.72 11.58
C LYS A 292 -2.75 12.01 10.94
N VAL A 293 -3.66 12.84 10.41
CA VAL A 293 -3.36 14.15 9.81
C VAL A 293 -2.76 15.09 10.85
N ASN A 294 -3.39 15.22 12.03
CA ASN A 294 -2.89 16.09 13.09
C ASN A 294 -1.50 15.67 13.56
N ARG A 295 -1.27 14.37 13.79
CA ARG A 295 0.05 13.85 14.15
C ARG A 295 1.09 14.15 13.06
N ALA A 296 0.73 14.00 11.79
CA ALA A 296 1.62 14.29 10.68
C ALA A 296 1.98 15.79 10.63
N ILE A 297 0.99 16.69 10.77
CA ILE A 297 1.22 18.13 10.81
C ILE A 297 2.17 18.50 11.95
N VAL A 298 1.88 18.06 13.18
CA VAL A 298 2.71 18.36 14.36
C VAL A 298 4.14 17.84 14.18
N ARG A 299 4.29 16.58 13.74
CA ARG A 299 5.62 15.99 13.50
C ARG A 299 6.39 16.76 12.43
N SER A 300 5.72 17.19 11.36
CA SER A 300 6.33 17.96 10.29
C SER A 300 6.75 19.36 10.76
N VAL A 301 5.91 20.08 11.52
CA VAL A 301 6.25 21.38 12.12
C VAL A 301 7.50 21.26 13.00
N ILE A 302 7.51 20.28 13.90
CA ILE A 302 8.66 20.00 14.79
C ILE A 302 9.91 19.70 13.96
N PHE A 303 9.80 18.79 13.00
CA PHE A 303 10.93 18.40 12.15
C PHE A 303 11.50 19.59 11.36
N ILE A 304 10.64 20.38 10.71
CA ILE A 304 11.05 21.55 9.93
C ILE A 304 11.68 22.61 10.82
N PHE A 305 11.10 22.87 12.01
CA PHE A 305 11.67 23.82 12.96
C PHE A 305 13.08 23.43 13.39
N PHE A 306 13.28 22.19 13.86
CA PHE A 306 14.60 21.73 14.31
C PHE A 306 15.62 21.67 13.18
N THR A 307 15.24 21.12 12.03
CA THR A 307 16.16 21.02 10.89
C THR A 307 16.52 22.39 10.34
N LYS A 308 15.57 23.31 10.19
CA LYS A 308 15.87 24.66 9.72
C LYS A 308 16.67 25.47 10.74
N ALA A 309 16.38 25.35 12.03
CA ALA A 309 17.18 25.97 13.09
C ALA A 309 18.63 25.46 13.08
N ALA A 310 18.84 24.15 12.91
CA ALA A 310 20.18 23.58 12.77
C ALA A 310 20.91 24.11 11.52
N PHE A 311 20.25 24.14 10.35
CA PHE A 311 20.83 24.73 9.14
C PHE A 311 21.15 26.22 9.32
N ALA A 312 20.26 26.96 9.97
CA ALA A 312 20.45 28.38 10.26
C ALA A 312 21.66 28.62 11.19
N LEU A 313 21.85 27.80 12.22
CA LEU A 313 22.97 27.95 13.16
C LEU A 313 24.31 27.45 12.58
N PHE A 314 24.34 26.23 12.04
CA PHE A 314 25.58 25.58 11.63
C PHE A 314 26.07 26.00 10.25
N ILE A 315 25.15 26.23 9.30
CA ILE A 315 25.50 26.51 7.90
C ILE A 315 25.36 28.00 7.63
N GLU A 316 24.16 28.56 7.78
CA GLU A 316 23.90 29.95 7.41
C GLU A 316 24.62 30.93 8.32
N GLY A 317 24.55 30.74 9.65
CA GLY A 317 25.20 31.61 10.63
C GLY A 317 26.73 31.57 10.53
N THR A 318 27.32 30.39 10.34
CA THR A 318 28.76 30.25 10.08
C THR A 318 29.16 30.95 8.79
N PHE A 319 28.41 30.74 7.71
CA PHE A 319 28.68 31.37 6.42
C PHE A 319 28.56 32.90 6.47
N GLU A 320 27.50 33.43 7.09
CA GLU A 320 27.30 34.87 7.23
C GLU A 320 28.42 35.53 8.04
N ARG A 321 28.83 34.88 9.15
CA ARG A 321 29.94 35.37 9.97
C ARG A 321 31.27 35.38 9.23
N LEU A 322 31.55 34.35 8.43
CA LEU A 322 32.81 34.24 7.69
C LEU A 322 32.91 35.21 6.50
N ILE A 323 31.81 35.43 5.77
CA ILE A 323 31.82 36.22 4.53
C ILE A 323 31.45 37.68 4.76
N TYR A 324 30.44 37.95 5.60
CA TYR A 324 29.87 39.29 5.78
C TYR A 324 30.25 39.95 7.12
N GLY A 325 30.96 39.22 7.99
CA GLY A 325 31.46 39.73 9.28
C GLY A 325 30.40 39.97 10.35
N GLN A 326 29.11 39.90 10.02
CA GLN A 326 27.98 40.08 10.93
C GLN A 326 26.82 39.16 10.55
N VAL A 327 26.07 38.74 11.57
CA VAL A 327 24.85 37.94 11.39
C VAL A 327 23.65 38.87 11.52
N ILE A 328 22.85 39.00 10.47
CA ILE A 328 21.63 39.82 10.51
C ILE A 328 20.52 38.97 11.13
N ILE A 329 20.36 39.09 12.46
CA ILE A 329 19.44 38.26 13.26
C ILE A 329 18.00 38.31 12.72
N SER A 330 17.54 39.46 12.23
CA SER A 330 16.19 39.60 11.67
C SER A 330 15.98 38.77 10.40
N SER A 331 16.95 38.77 9.47
CA SER A 331 16.95 37.95 8.26
C SER A 331 16.97 36.46 8.61
N LEU A 332 17.84 36.09 9.57
CA LEU A 332 17.96 34.72 10.05
C LEU A 332 16.66 34.20 10.68
N LEU A 333 16.00 35.01 11.51
CA LEU A 333 14.72 34.66 12.14
C LEU A 333 13.60 34.51 11.12
N ILE A 334 13.46 35.45 10.18
CA ILE A 334 12.42 35.38 9.13
C ILE A 334 12.66 34.14 8.27
N ASN A 335 13.90 33.88 7.86
CA ASN A 335 14.24 32.71 7.05
C ASN A 335 13.97 31.39 7.79
N THR A 336 14.20 31.37 9.11
CA THR A 336 14.02 30.18 9.95
C THR A 336 12.55 29.91 10.26
N LEU A 337 11.79 30.95 10.59
CA LEU A 337 10.39 30.81 11.01
C LEU A 337 9.41 30.70 9.84
N SER A 338 9.71 31.31 8.69
CA SER A 338 8.78 31.33 7.55
C SER A 338 8.35 29.92 7.09
N PRO A 339 9.24 28.92 6.89
CA PRO A 339 8.82 27.56 6.54
C PRO A 339 7.95 26.89 7.62
N VAL A 340 8.20 27.19 8.89
CA VAL A 340 7.45 26.65 10.03
C VAL A 340 6.03 27.25 10.07
N ILE A 341 5.93 28.57 9.93
CA ILE A 341 4.65 29.29 9.85
C ILE A 341 3.84 28.81 8.64
N LEU A 342 4.48 28.65 7.48
CA LEU A 342 3.84 28.11 6.28
C LEU A 342 3.26 26.72 6.53
N MET A 343 4.03 25.83 7.16
CA MET A 343 3.58 24.48 7.49
C MET A 343 2.37 24.49 8.45
N ILE A 344 2.35 25.40 9.44
CA ILE A 344 1.21 25.57 10.36
C ILE A 344 -0.03 26.07 9.60
N ILE A 345 0.12 27.12 8.79
CA ILE A 345 -0.98 27.69 8.00
C ILE A 345 -1.58 26.62 7.10
N VAL A 346 -0.74 25.91 6.33
CA VAL A 346 -1.21 24.85 5.43
C VAL A 346 -1.85 23.71 6.24
N GLY A 347 -1.28 23.34 7.39
CA GLY A 347 -1.85 22.34 8.29
C GLY A 347 -3.28 22.67 8.73
N VAL A 348 -3.55 23.93 9.10
CA VAL A 348 -4.88 24.40 9.52
C VAL A 348 -5.87 24.44 8.34
N LEU A 349 -5.39 24.76 7.13
CA LEU A 349 -6.22 24.80 5.93
C LEU A 349 -6.64 23.41 5.41
N ILE A 350 -5.95 22.33 5.82
CA ILE A 350 -6.29 20.97 5.42
C ILE A 350 -7.59 20.54 6.08
N LYS A 351 -8.66 20.50 5.28
CA LYS A 351 -9.98 20.05 5.72
C LYS A 351 -10.04 18.52 5.76
N THR A 352 -10.65 17.99 6.82
CA THR A 352 -10.98 16.57 6.94
C THR A 352 -12.42 16.31 6.48
N PRO A 353 -12.80 15.06 6.14
CA PRO A 353 -14.15 14.76 5.66
C PRO A 353 -15.22 15.16 6.70
N GLY A 354 -16.32 15.76 6.21
CA GLY A 354 -17.45 16.22 7.03
C GLY A 354 -18.69 15.34 6.91
N ARG A 355 -19.76 15.71 7.62
CA ARG A 355 -21.04 14.95 7.63
C ARG A 355 -21.70 14.85 6.25
N ASP A 356 -21.65 15.90 5.44
CA ASP A 356 -22.20 15.90 4.07
C ASP A 356 -21.60 14.78 3.22
N ASN A 357 -20.28 14.55 3.36
CA ASN A 357 -19.60 13.45 2.68
C ASN A 357 -20.08 12.07 3.18
N SER A 358 -20.42 11.92 4.46
CA SER A 358 -20.98 10.67 5.00
C SER A 358 -22.33 10.34 4.36
N PHE A 359 -23.23 11.33 4.21
CA PHE A 359 -24.52 11.12 3.54
C PHE A 359 -24.36 10.77 2.06
N ARG A 360 -23.36 11.34 1.38
CA ARG A 360 -23.05 10.97 -0.02
C ARG A 360 -22.55 9.54 -0.14
N ILE A 361 -21.68 9.11 0.79
CA ILE A 361 -21.21 7.72 0.85
C ILE A 361 -22.39 6.78 1.09
N GLN A 362 -23.22 7.08 2.09
CA GLN A 362 -24.43 6.32 2.40
C GLN A 362 -25.34 6.18 1.19
N LYS A 363 -25.68 7.29 0.52
CA LYS A 363 -26.49 7.26 -0.70
C LYS A 363 -25.88 6.38 -1.78
N LYS A 364 -24.56 6.46 -1.98
CA LYS A 364 -23.87 5.63 -2.98
C LYS A 364 -23.88 4.14 -2.60
N ILE A 365 -23.74 3.81 -1.32
CA ILE A 365 -23.85 2.43 -0.84
C ILE A 365 -25.26 1.89 -1.07
N ASN A 366 -26.31 2.65 -0.75
CA ASN A 366 -27.68 2.23 -0.98
C ASN A 366 -27.95 1.98 -2.48
N THR A 367 -27.50 2.90 -3.35
CA THR A 367 -27.54 2.67 -4.80
C THR A 367 -26.78 1.41 -5.23
N ILE A 368 -25.61 1.12 -4.64
CA ILE A 368 -24.84 -0.09 -4.97
C ILE A 368 -25.57 -1.37 -4.54
N LEU A 369 -26.26 -1.35 -3.41
CA LEU A 369 -26.87 -2.55 -2.82
C LEU A 369 -28.26 -2.87 -3.40
N PHE A 370 -29.08 -1.84 -3.63
CA PHE A 370 -30.52 -1.96 -3.88
C PHE A 370 -30.97 -1.60 -5.32
N ASP A 371 -30.23 -0.78 -6.06
CA ASP A 371 -30.61 -0.42 -7.44
C ASP A 371 -30.17 -1.51 -8.44
N ASP A 372 -31.06 -1.93 -9.36
CA ASP A 372 -30.75 -2.89 -10.43
C ASP A 372 -31.09 -2.33 -11.85
N PRO A 373 -30.09 -1.99 -12.69
CA PRO A 373 -28.66 -1.92 -12.40
C PRO A 373 -28.29 -0.68 -11.57
N PRO A 374 -27.22 -0.74 -10.76
CA PRO A 374 -26.81 0.41 -9.97
C PRO A 374 -26.34 1.57 -10.84
N ILE A 375 -26.82 2.78 -10.54
CA ILE A 375 -26.41 4.00 -11.25
C ILE A 375 -25.02 4.43 -10.76
N LEU A 376 -24.01 3.86 -11.41
CA LEU A 376 -22.60 4.18 -11.19
C LEU A 376 -22.19 5.43 -11.97
N ASP A 377 -20.95 5.86 -11.77
CA ASP A 377 -20.39 7.00 -12.52
C ASP A 377 -20.32 6.71 -14.02
N LYS A 378 -20.18 7.79 -14.81
CA LYS A 378 -20.04 7.72 -16.27
C LYS A 378 -18.98 6.71 -16.70
N ASP A 379 -19.26 6.05 -17.81
CA ASP A 379 -18.36 5.07 -18.42
C ASP A 379 -17.01 5.72 -18.79
N LEU A 380 -15.94 4.95 -18.61
CA LEU A 380 -14.58 5.32 -19.00
C LEU A 380 -14.29 4.77 -20.39
N ILE A 381 -14.24 5.65 -21.40
CA ILE A 381 -13.85 5.29 -22.76
C ILE A 381 -12.40 5.75 -22.99
N LEU A 382 -11.53 4.83 -23.38
CA LEU A 382 -10.12 5.12 -23.63
C LEU A 382 -9.53 4.29 -24.78
N ARG A 383 -8.34 4.69 -25.22
CA ARG A 383 -7.49 3.93 -26.15
C ARG A 383 -6.28 3.37 -25.41
N ARG A 384 -5.79 2.20 -25.83
CA ARG A 384 -4.63 1.47 -25.28
C ARG A 384 -3.43 2.38 -25.18
N ARG A 385 -3.11 3.08 -26.26
CA ARG A 385 -2.10 4.14 -26.25
C ARG A 385 -2.81 5.48 -26.34
N PRO A 386 -2.48 6.45 -25.46
CA PRO A 386 -2.99 7.80 -25.64
C PRO A 386 -2.57 8.30 -27.04
N SER A 387 -3.47 9.04 -27.69
CA SER A 387 -3.13 9.74 -28.93
C SER A 387 -1.84 10.53 -28.71
N LYS A 388 -0.89 10.41 -29.63
CA LYS A 388 0.32 11.25 -29.59
C LYS A 388 -0.16 12.70 -29.60
N ILE A 389 0.23 13.45 -28.57
CA ILE A 389 0.01 14.90 -28.55
C ILE A 389 0.76 15.46 -29.76
N ASP A 390 0.11 16.36 -30.50
CA ASP A 390 0.73 17.07 -31.61
C ASP A 390 2.10 17.62 -31.16
N PRO A 391 3.20 17.39 -31.91
CA PRO A 391 4.52 17.89 -31.55
C PRO A 391 4.55 19.39 -31.23
N LEU A 392 3.72 20.20 -31.91
CA LEU A 392 3.61 21.63 -31.69
C LEU A 392 2.90 21.94 -30.36
N LEU A 393 1.79 21.25 -30.06
CA LEU A 393 1.11 21.37 -28.78
C LEU A 393 2.00 20.89 -27.63
N TRP A 394 2.78 19.83 -27.83
CA TRP A 394 3.74 19.36 -26.84
C TRP A 394 4.81 20.40 -26.55
N GLY A 395 5.38 21.03 -27.60
CA GLY A 395 6.32 22.14 -27.45
C GLY A 395 5.72 23.33 -26.68
N MET A 396 4.47 23.70 -26.99
CA MET A 396 3.74 24.75 -26.28
C MET A 396 3.53 24.39 -24.79
N PHE A 397 3.11 23.16 -24.48
CA PHE A 397 2.95 22.72 -23.09
C PHE A 397 4.27 22.66 -22.34
N MET A 398 5.38 22.27 -22.99
CA MET A 398 6.71 22.31 -22.40
C MET A 398 7.15 23.75 -22.09
N LEU A 399 6.88 24.69 -23.00
CA LEU A 399 7.17 26.10 -22.79
C LEU A 399 6.35 26.67 -21.62
N LEU A 400 5.04 26.40 -21.57
CA LEU A 400 4.16 26.81 -20.47
C LEU A 400 4.62 26.20 -19.14
N TRP A 401 5.05 24.94 -19.15
CA TRP A 401 5.59 24.27 -17.98
C TRP A 401 6.89 24.92 -17.49
N LEU A 402 7.82 25.23 -18.39
CA LEU A 402 9.07 25.92 -18.07
C LEU A 402 8.79 27.34 -17.55
N ALA A 403 7.84 28.06 -18.16
CA ALA A 403 7.40 29.36 -17.69
C ALA A 403 6.80 29.27 -16.27
N THR A 404 5.98 28.25 -15.98
CA THR A 404 5.43 28.02 -14.64
C THR A 404 6.54 27.79 -13.62
N PHE A 405 7.57 27.02 -13.98
CA PHE A 405 8.73 26.78 -13.14
C PHE A 405 9.53 28.07 -12.88
N ALA A 406 9.80 28.83 -13.94
CA ALA A 406 10.52 30.11 -13.87
C ALA A 406 9.74 31.15 -13.04
N LEU A 407 8.43 31.26 -13.21
CA LEU A 407 7.59 32.18 -12.44
C LEU A 407 7.52 31.79 -10.97
N SER A 408 7.36 30.49 -10.67
CA SER A 408 7.24 30.02 -9.29
C SER A 408 8.54 30.19 -8.50
N PHE A 409 9.67 29.72 -9.03
CA PHE A 409 10.97 29.86 -8.38
C PHE A 409 11.50 31.30 -8.46
N GLY A 410 11.40 31.93 -9.63
CA GLY A 410 11.85 33.30 -9.85
C GLY A 410 11.08 34.32 -9.01
N GLY A 411 9.76 34.11 -8.80
CA GLY A 411 8.97 34.95 -7.91
C GLY A 411 9.46 34.90 -6.46
N ILE A 412 9.77 33.71 -5.94
CA ILE A 412 10.34 33.57 -4.59
C ILE A 412 11.74 34.19 -4.50
N VAL A 413 12.62 33.91 -5.47
CA VAL A 413 13.97 34.51 -5.53
C VAL A 413 13.88 36.04 -5.58
N PHE A 414 12.96 36.59 -6.36
CA PHE A 414 12.74 38.03 -6.48
C PHE A 414 12.31 38.64 -5.14
N ILE A 415 11.35 38.02 -4.45
CA ILE A 415 10.89 38.47 -3.12
C ILE A 415 12.05 38.41 -2.11
N LEU A 416 12.79 37.30 -2.05
CA LEU A 416 13.91 37.15 -1.11
C LEU A 416 15.07 38.12 -1.42
N SER A 417 15.30 38.43 -2.69
CA SER A 417 16.31 39.42 -3.09
C SER A 417 15.91 40.84 -2.68
N LYS A 418 14.62 41.19 -2.76
CA LYS A 418 14.10 42.46 -2.22
C LYS A 418 14.27 42.56 -0.71
N LEU A 419 14.20 41.44 0.00
CA LEU A 419 14.47 41.34 1.44
C LEU A 419 15.98 41.28 1.78
N ARG A 420 16.87 41.42 0.78
CA ARG A 420 18.34 41.37 0.93
C ARG A 420 18.86 40.06 1.56
N VAL A 421 18.15 38.95 1.36
CA VAL A 421 18.60 37.63 1.82
C VAL A 421 19.77 37.16 0.96
N ASN A 422 20.82 36.62 1.59
CA ASN A 422 22.00 36.14 0.89
C ASN A 422 21.66 34.93 -0.04
N PRO A 423 22.39 34.71 -1.16
CA PRO A 423 22.06 33.64 -2.11
C PRO A 423 22.06 32.22 -1.52
N LEU A 424 22.93 31.93 -0.55
CA LEU A 424 22.97 30.63 0.13
C LEU A 424 21.67 30.41 0.91
N SER A 425 21.28 31.37 1.74
CA SER A 425 20.04 31.36 2.52
C SER A 425 18.79 31.35 1.63
N GLN A 426 18.83 31.96 0.44
CA GLN A 426 17.78 31.81 -0.58
C GLN A 426 17.68 30.36 -1.07
N GLY A 427 18.82 29.73 -1.40
CA GLY A 427 18.87 28.32 -1.79
C GLY A 427 18.33 27.40 -0.70
N VAL A 428 18.75 27.60 0.55
CA VAL A 428 18.25 26.83 1.70
C VAL A 428 16.75 27.09 1.92
N PHE A 429 16.26 28.32 1.78
CA PHE A 429 14.83 28.62 1.88
C PHE A 429 14.01 27.86 0.84
N ILE A 430 14.43 27.92 -0.43
CA ILE A 430 13.76 27.24 -1.54
C ILE A 430 13.76 25.72 -1.33
N PHE A 431 14.87 25.17 -0.81
CA PHE A 431 14.96 23.77 -0.44
C PHE A 431 13.90 23.38 0.61
N PHE A 432 13.79 24.15 1.70
CA PHE A 432 12.78 23.89 2.73
C PHE A 432 11.36 24.15 2.23
N LEU A 433 11.14 25.16 1.38
CA LEU A 433 9.84 25.42 0.76
C LEU A 433 9.39 24.23 -0.12
N ALA A 434 10.31 23.63 -0.87
CA ALA A 434 10.01 22.43 -1.66
C ALA A 434 9.63 21.23 -0.77
N ILE A 435 10.37 21.01 0.33
CA ILE A 435 10.06 19.96 1.31
C ILE A 435 8.68 20.20 1.95
N VAL A 436 8.43 21.42 2.46
CA VAL A 436 7.15 21.80 3.07
C VAL A 436 6.00 21.59 2.10
N SER A 437 6.17 22.01 0.84
CA SER A 437 5.14 21.86 -0.20
C SER A 437 4.83 20.38 -0.48
N PHE A 438 5.86 19.53 -0.60
CA PHE A 438 5.67 18.10 -0.80
C PHE A 438 5.03 17.40 0.40
N VAL A 439 5.48 17.71 1.61
CA VAL A 439 4.92 17.16 2.86
C VAL A 439 3.47 17.59 3.02
N SER A 440 3.17 18.86 2.78
CA SER A 440 1.81 19.40 2.79
C SER A 440 0.90 18.71 1.79
N TYR A 441 1.37 18.52 0.55
CA TYR A 441 0.65 17.76 -0.47
C TYR A 441 0.35 16.33 -0.01
N ARG A 442 1.32 15.64 0.61
CA ARG A 442 1.14 14.27 1.14
C ARG A 442 0.12 14.22 2.29
N ILE A 443 0.16 15.18 3.21
CA ILE A 443 -0.82 15.28 4.31
C ILE A 443 -2.21 15.57 3.76
N ASN A 444 -2.31 16.50 2.80
CA ASN A 444 -3.57 16.84 2.15
C ASN A 444 -4.21 15.64 1.43
N ARG A 445 -3.40 14.83 0.73
CA ARG A 445 -3.87 13.56 0.14
C ARG A 445 -4.39 12.57 1.17
N THR A 446 -3.78 12.53 2.35
CA THR A 446 -4.22 11.66 3.45
C THR A 446 -5.55 12.13 4.01
N ALA A 447 -5.75 13.44 4.17
CA ALA A 447 -7.01 14.03 4.63
C ALA A 447 -8.17 13.79 3.64
N HIS A 448 -7.89 13.82 2.33
CA HIS A 448 -8.88 13.63 1.27
C HIS A 448 -9.11 12.17 0.86
N MET A 449 -8.53 11.20 1.57
CA MET A 449 -8.58 9.79 1.19
C MET A 449 -10.02 9.21 1.11
N TYR A 450 -10.93 9.72 1.94
CA TYR A 450 -12.34 9.28 2.00
C TYR A 450 -13.33 10.36 1.56
N ILE A 451 -12.87 11.40 0.87
CA ILE A 451 -13.76 12.42 0.31
C ILE A 451 -14.19 11.96 -1.08
N LEU A 452 -15.49 11.75 -1.27
CA LEU A 452 -16.08 11.56 -2.58
C LEU A 452 -15.94 12.87 -3.35
N LYS A 453 -15.09 12.89 -4.38
CA LYS A 453 -14.82 14.09 -5.16
C LYS A 453 -16.07 14.54 -5.92
N ASP A 454 -16.50 15.77 -5.68
CA ASP A 454 -17.38 16.45 -6.61
C ASP A 454 -16.59 16.87 -7.85
N ARG A 455 -17.25 16.85 -9.02
CA ARG A 455 -16.64 17.25 -10.30
C ARG A 455 -16.33 18.74 -10.42
N ARG A 456 -16.70 19.57 -9.43
CA ARG A 456 -16.45 21.01 -9.45
C ARG A 456 -15.08 21.28 -8.82
N GLU A 457 -14.07 21.42 -9.65
CA GLU A 457 -12.78 21.98 -9.22
C GLU A 457 -12.98 23.46 -8.90
N ASN A 458 -12.53 23.88 -7.72
CA ASN A 458 -12.58 25.29 -7.34
C ASN A 458 -11.47 26.04 -8.10
N LEU A 459 -11.76 27.21 -8.68
CA LEU A 459 -10.74 28.02 -9.38
C LEU A 459 -9.51 28.31 -8.50
N GLY A 460 -9.71 28.46 -7.18
CA GLY A 460 -8.60 28.63 -6.23
C GLY A 460 -7.66 27.43 -6.11
N SER A 461 -8.15 26.19 -6.26
CA SER A 461 -7.26 25.02 -6.24
C SER A 461 -6.39 24.95 -7.50
N LEU A 462 -6.91 25.39 -8.64
CA LEU A 462 -6.14 25.45 -9.89
C LEU A 462 -4.97 26.42 -9.81
N ILE A 463 -5.18 27.61 -9.22
CA ILE A 463 -4.12 28.59 -9.00
C ILE A 463 -3.07 28.07 -8.03
N PHE A 464 -3.50 27.44 -6.93
CA PHE A 464 -2.59 26.82 -5.97
C PHE A 464 -1.75 25.72 -6.63
N ASP A 465 -2.38 24.83 -7.38
CA ASP A 465 -1.69 23.75 -8.08
C ASP A 465 -0.70 24.31 -9.11
N PHE A 466 -1.03 25.37 -9.83
CA PHE A 466 -0.13 26.02 -10.78
C PHE A 466 1.19 26.49 -10.14
N PHE A 467 1.13 27.24 -9.03
CA PHE A 467 2.33 27.78 -8.37
C PHE A 467 3.09 26.77 -7.50
N PHE A 468 2.39 25.86 -6.83
CA PHE A 468 3.03 24.93 -5.88
C PHE A 468 3.48 23.62 -6.53
N MET A 469 2.95 23.23 -7.69
CA MET A 469 3.34 21.97 -8.34
C MET A 469 4.84 21.88 -8.66
N PRO A 470 5.53 22.94 -9.15
CA PRO A 470 6.98 22.94 -9.30
C PRO A 470 7.72 22.59 -7.99
N PHE A 471 7.35 23.22 -6.87
CA PHE A 471 7.93 22.95 -5.55
C PHE A 471 7.63 21.53 -5.06
N ILE A 472 6.40 21.04 -5.24
CA ILE A 472 5.99 19.68 -4.89
C ILE A 472 6.82 18.65 -5.66
N GLN A 473 7.08 18.87 -6.96
CA GLN A 473 7.88 17.96 -7.77
C GLN A 473 9.34 17.90 -7.31
N VAL A 474 9.95 19.06 -7.04
CA VAL A 474 11.32 19.12 -6.51
C VAL A 474 11.39 18.47 -5.13
N GLY A 475 10.48 18.82 -4.21
CA GLY A 475 10.42 18.24 -2.87
C GLY A 475 10.20 16.73 -2.87
N ARG A 476 9.38 16.22 -3.81
CA ARG A 476 9.20 14.79 -4.02
C ARG A 476 10.52 14.12 -4.40
N LYS A 477 11.25 14.67 -5.38
CA LYS A 477 12.55 14.10 -5.81
C LYS A 477 13.56 14.09 -4.67
N LEU A 478 13.67 15.19 -3.91
CA LEU A 478 14.55 15.31 -2.76
C LEU A 478 14.25 14.25 -1.69
N THR A 479 12.96 14.07 -1.37
CA THR A 479 12.55 13.10 -0.34
C THR A 479 12.70 11.65 -0.82
N GLN A 480 12.41 11.37 -2.10
CA GLN A 480 12.51 10.03 -2.67
C GLN A 480 13.95 9.55 -2.81
N ALA A 481 14.89 10.45 -3.13
CA ALA A 481 16.31 10.10 -3.18
C ALA A 481 16.82 9.60 -1.81
N VAL A 482 16.30 10.14 -0.71
CA VAL A 482 16.64 9.70 0.65
C VAL A 482 15.95 8.38 1.02
N SER A 483 14.72 8.12 0.53
CA SER A 483 13.97 6.89 0.84
C SER A 483 14.36 5.67 0.00
N GLN A 484 15.10 5.85 -1.09
CA GLN A 484 15.43 4.78 -2.06
C GLN A 484 16.63 3.91 -1.67
N ILE A 485 17.17 4.05 -0.46
CA ILE A 485 18.26 3.19 0.01
C ILE A 485 17.69 1.83 0.46
N ASN A 486 17.18 1.04 -0.50
CA ASN A 486 16.80 -0.37 -0.30
C ASN A 486 17.97 -1.22 0.21
N ILE A 487 19.21 -0.76 0.00
CA ILE A 487 20.44 -1.37 0.54
C ILE A 487 20.39 -1.41 2.08
N VAL A 488 19.85 -0.38 2.73
CA VAL A 488 19.73 -0.36 4.19
C VAL A 488 18.76 -1.44 4.64
N LEU A 489 17.57 -1.56 4.02
CA LEU A 489 16.62 -2.61 4.37
C LEU A 489 17.20 -4.02 4.16
N PHE A 490 17.90 -4.25 3.05
CA PHE A 490 18.57 -5.52 2.78
C PHE A 490 19.65 -5.86 3.84
N ILE A 491 20.47 -4.85 4.22
CA ILE A 491 21.48 -5.00 5.27
C ILE A 491 20.82 -5.33 6.61
N PHE A 492 19.73 -4.64 6.98
CA PHE A 492 18.99 -4.93 8.21
C PHE A 492 18.41 -6.35 8.23
N ASP A 493 17.81 -6.79 7.11
CA ASP A 493 17.21 -8.12 6.96
C ASP A 493 18.27 -9.24 7.08
N PHE A 494 19.47 -9.05 6.53
CA PHE A 494 20.51 -10.07 6.60
C PHE A 494 21.34 -10.01 7.89
N ILE A 495 21.85 -8.84 8.25
CA ILE A 495 22.82 -8.66 9.35
C ILE A 495 22.13 -8.67 10.73
N ILE A 496 20.92 -8.12 10.84
CA ILE A 496 20.27 -7.93 12.14
C ILE A 496 19.15 -8.95 12.36
N GLU A 497 18.26 -9.15 11.37
CA GLU A 497 17.11 -10.06 11.55
C GLU A 497 17.56 -11.52 11.74
N THR A 498 18.54 -11.99 10.94
CA THR A 498 18.96 -13.40 10.96
C THR A 498 19.54 -13.83 12.30
N PRO A 499 20.54 -13.12 12.89
CA PRO A 499 21.07 -13.49 14.19
C PRO A 499 20.03 -13.32 15.31
N PHE A 500 19.23 -12.24 15.25
CA PHE A 500 18.19 -11.99 16.25
C PHE A 500 17.18 -13.14 16.30
N LYS A 501 16.69 -13.61 15.15
CA LYS A 501 15.74 -14.73 15.10
C LYS A 501 16.36 -16.06 15.54
N GLY A 502 17.66 -16.27 15.30
CA GLY A 502 18.39 -17.41 15.86
C GLY A 502 18.39 -17.40 17.39
N ILE A 503 18.63 -16.23 17.99
CA ILE A 503 18.60 -16.04 19.45
C ILE A 503 17.18 -16.30 20.00
N VAL A 504 16.16 -15.75 19.37
CA VAL A 504 14.74 -15.95 19.73
C VAL A 504 14.38 -17.45 19.72
N ALA A 505 14.78 -18.17 18.66
CA ALA A 505 14.55 -19.61 18.55
C ALA A 505 15.28 -20.42 19.64
N PHE A 506 16.53 -20.05 19.95
CA PHE A 506 17.28 -20.66 21.04
C PHE A 506 16.60 -20.46 22.39
N PHE A 507 16.13 -19.25 22.70
CA PHE A 507 15.44 -18.97 23.96
C PHE A 507 14.13 -19.75 24.09
N GLU A 508 13.36 -19.95 23.01
CA GLU A 508 12.17 -20.78 23.07
C GLU A 508 12.51 -22.24 23.42
N GLN A 509 13.51 -22.82 22.75
CA GLN A 509 13.95 -24.19 23.04
C GLN A 509 14.50 -24.32 24.46
N TRP A 510 15.24 -23.33 24.93
CA TRP A 510 15.74 -23.26 26.29
C TRP A 510 14.59 -23.22 27.32
N LEU A 511 13.58 -22.40 27.10
CA LEU A 511 12.42 -22.30 27.99
C LEU A 511 11.57 -23.58 27.98
N LEU A 512 11.40 -24.22 26.82
CA LEU A 512 10.74 -25.52 26.70
C LEU A 512 11.52 -26.58 27.49
N PHE A 513 12.84 -26.64 27.32
CA PHE A 513 13.70 -27.54 28.08
C PHE A 513 13.55 -27.32 29.60
N LEU A 514 13.61 -26.07 30.07
CA LEU A 514 13.43 -25.75 31.50
C LEU A 514 12.06 -26.20 32.02
N ARG A 515 11.00 -26.03 31.22
CA ARG A 515 9.65 -26.51 31.58
C ARG A 515 9.61 -28.03 31.71
N THR A 516 10.15 -28.76 30.73
CA THR A 516 10.23 -30.23 30.77
C THR A 516 11.09 -30.73 31.94
N GLN A 517 12.15 -30.02 32.32
CA GLN A 517 12.94 -30.37 33.51
C GLN A 517 12.15 -30.12 34.81
N ARG A 518 11.35 -29.05 34.86
CA ARG A 518 10.46 -28.79 36.01
C ARG A 518 9.38 -29.84 36.15
N GLU A 519 8.72 -30.22 35.06
CA GLU A 519 7.70 -31.29 35.03
C GLU A 519 8.23 -32.68 35.40
N LYS A 520 9.56 -32.88 35.40
CA LYS A 520 10.20 -34.12 35.89
C LYS A 520 10.51 -34.11 37.38
N LEU A 521 10.47 -32.93 38.01
CA LEU A 521 10.71 -32.74 39.45
C LEU A 521 9.41 -32.79 40.26
N ASP A 522 8.27 -32.62 39.57
CA ASP A 522 6.91 -32.90 40.06
C ASP A 522 6.52 -34.34 39.69
#